data_AF-A0A839VEQ8-F1
#
_entry.id   AF-A0A839VEQ8-F1
#
_cell.length_a   1.000
_cell.length_b   1.000
_cell.length_c   1.000
_cell.angle_alpha   90.00
_cell.angle_beta   90.00
_cell.angle_gamma   90.00
#
_symmetry.space_group_name_H-M   'P 1'
#
loop_
_entity.id
_entity.type
_entity.pdbx_description
1 polymer ?
#
loop_
_entity_poly.entity_id
_entity_poly.type
_entity_poly.pdbx_seq_one_letter_code
_entity_poly.pdbx_strand_id
1 'polypeptide(L)'
;MTVSFTRKRLYRVGSRSLECAVDDVKQLAEAVWYRGYQPTQAELERLRGVMPREDFQRTLCVLELLSQYPVCRRDTARHLQQLTRLYHRQLLGNDDTPTQGRYSPSKRWGLNDATAPLRKALLPLQTRTYADATGHRHGLSA
;
A
#
# COMPACT_ATOMS: atom_id res chain seq x y z
N MET A 1 9.69 24.09 1.75
CA MET A 1 9.92 22.63 1.79
C MET A 1 8.97 21.93 0.82
N THR A 2 9.47 21.49 -0.32
CA THR A 2 8.72 20.73 -1.33
C THR A 2 8.42 19.33 -0.79
N VAL A 3 7.29 19.19 -0.09
CA VAL A 3 6.68 17.88 0.15
C VAL A 3 6.41 17.31 -1.24
N SER A 4 7.21 16.33 -1.69
CA SER A 4 7.01 15.71 -3.00
C SER A 4 5.54 15.29 -3.11
N PHE A 5 4.95 15.45 -4.30
CA PHE A 5 3.55 15.13 -4.54
C PHE A 5 3.19 13.69 -4.08
N THR A 6 4.17 12.80 -4.13
CA THR A 6 4.11 11.41 -3.67
C THR A 6 4.10 11.27 -2.15
N ARG A 7 4.83 12.11 -1.39
CA ARG A 7 4.74 12.17 0.07
C ARG A 7 3.35 12.61 0.54
N LYS A 8 2.69 13.53 -0.18
CA LYS A 8 1.31 13.92 0.12
C LYS A 8 0.34 12.74 -0.04
N ARG A 9 0.55 11.87 -1.04
CA ARG A 9 -0.29 10.69 -1.27
C ARG A 9 -0.18 9.67 -0.14
N LEU A 10 1.04 9.32 0.27
CA LEU A 10 1.27 8.38 1.39
C LEU A 10 0.65 8.87 2.70
N TYR A 11 0.75 10.18 2.96
CA TYR A 11 0.12 10.81 4.13
C TYR A 11 -1.41 10.71 4.09
N ARG A 12 -2.02 11.08 2.96
CA ARG A 12 -3.48 11.08 2.80
C ARG A 12 -4.09 9.69 3.03
N VAL A 13 -3.44 8.67 2.48
CA VAL A 13 -3.87 7.27 2.60
C VAL A 13 -3.96 6.80 4.05
N GLY A 14 -3.05 7.23 4.93
CA GLY A 14 -3.07 6.84 6.34
C GLY A 14 -3.86 7.78 7.25
N SER A 15 -4.07 9.03 6.84
CA SER A 15 -4.73 10.08 7.65
C SER A 15 -6.25 9.91 7.83
N ARG A 16 -6.84 8.89 7.18
CA ARG A 16 -8.28 8.58 7.23
C ARG A 16 -8.45 7.08 7.42
N SER A 17 -9.63 6.67 7.87
CA SER A 17 -9.99 5.25 7.84
C SER A 17 -9.91 4.71 6.41
N LEU A 18 -9.56 3.42 6.28
CA LEU A 18 -9.37 2.78 4.98
C LEU A 18 -10.63 2.80 4.11
N GLU A 19 -11.80 2.83 4.76
CA GLU A 19 -13.11 2.92 4.10
C GLU A 19 -13.34 4.29 3.46
N CYS A 20 -12.78 5.36 4.02
CA CYS A 20 -12.91 6.73 3.52
C CYS A 20 -11.73 7.16 2.63
N ALA A 21 -10.62 6.41 2.63
CA ALA A 21 -9.42 6.71 1.85
C ALA A 21 -9.42 6.08 0.45
N VAL A 22 -10.55 5.56 -0.04
CA VAL A 22 -10.63 4.75 -1.26
C VAL A 22 -10.00 5.45 -2.48
N ASP A 23 -10.32 6.71 -2.72
CA ASP A 23 -9.79 7.44 -3.88
C ASP A 23 -8.30 7.76 -3.75
N ASP A 24 -7.83 8.10 -2.55
CA ASP A 24 -6.41 8.30 -2.28
C ASP A 24 -5.63 6.99 -2.49
N VAL A 25 -6.22 5.85 -2.11
CA VAL A 25 -5.65 4.52 -2.30
C VAL A 25 -5.63 4.12 -3.77
N LYS A 26 -6.68 4.41 -4.54
CA LYS A 26 -6.68 4.18 -6.01
C LYS A 26 -5.56 4.97 -6.68
N GLN A 27 -5.40 6.24 -6.31
CA GLN A 27 -4.33 7.08 -6.82
C GLN A 27 -2.94 6.55 -6.44
N LEU A 28 -2.78 6.01 -5.24
CA LEU A 28 -1.52 5.36 -4.83
C LEU A 28 -1.29 4.06 -5.60
N ALA A 29 -2.33 3.25 -5.79
CA ALA A 29 -2.27 2.00 -6.55
C ALA A 29 -1.83 2.25 -7.99
N GLU A 30 -2.38 3.26 -8.66
CA GLU A 30 -1.95 3.67 -10.00
C GLU A 30 -0.46 4.05 -10.03
N ALA A 31 -0.01 4.82 -9.04
CA ALA A 31 1.40 5.22 -8.97
C ALA A 31 2.31 4.00 -8.81
N VAL A 32 1.97 3.08 -7.91
CA VAL A 32 2.76 1.89 -7.59
C VAL A 32 2.76 0.87 -8.73
N TRP A 33 1.59 0.53 -9.26
CA TRP A 33 1.45 -0.55 -10.24
C TRP A 33 1.87 -0.13 -11.65
N TYR A 34 1.57 1.11 -12.03
CA TYR A 34 1.67 1.53 -13.42
C TYR A 34 2.76 2.58 -13.68
N ARG A 35 3.00 3.48 -12.71
CA ARG A 35 4.01 4.55 -12.85
C ARG A 35 5.37 4.19 -12.25
N GLY A 36 5.51 2.97 -11.72
CA GLY A 36 6.77 2.47 -11.16
C GLY A 36 7.18 3.15 -9.86
N TYR A 37 6.25 3.81 -9.16
CA TYR A 37 6.55 4.40 -7.87
C TYR A 37 6.86 3.33 -6.82
N GLN A 38 8.01 3.47 -6.15
CA GLN A 38 8.44 2.64 -5.05
C GLN A 38 8.76 3.54 -3.86
N PRO A 39 7.91 3.57 -2.81
CA PRO A 39 8.20 4.27 -1.57
C PRO A 39 9.57 3.87 -1.03
N THR A 40 10.39 4.84 -0.63
CA THR A 40 11.69 4.59 -0.01
C THR A 40 11.58 4.49 1.51
N GLN A 41 12.55 3.83 2.15
CA GLN A 41 12.63 3.82 3.61
C GLN A 41 12.71 5.23 4.19
N ALA A 42 13.52 6.12 3.59
CA ALA A 42 13.64 7.51 4.02
C ALA A 42 12.31 8.29 3.94
N GLU A 43 11.48 8.02 2.92
CA GLU A 43 10.13 8.63 2.85
C GLU A 43 9.23 8.12 3.98
N LEU A 44 9.28 6.82 4.29
CA LEU A 44 8.50 6.23 5.37
C LEU A 44 8.98 6.65 6.76
N GLU A 45 10.28 6.82 7.00
CA GLU A 45 10.83 7.37 8.25
C GLU A 45 10.36 8.80 8.49
N ARG A 46 10.42 9.65 7.45
CA ARG A 46 9.90 11.02 7.53
C ARG A 46 8.40 11.05 7.75
N LEU A 47 7.67 10.07 7.22
CA LEU A 47 6.23 9.94 7.39
C LEU A 47 5.89 9.53 8.83
N ARG A 48 6.61 8.53 9.36
CA ARG A 48 6.52 8.08 10.75
C ARG A 48 6.75 9.20 11.75
N GLY A 49 7.69 10.12 11.45
CA GLY A 49 7.97 11.26 12.31
C GLY A 49 6.88 12.34 12.38
N VAL A 50 5.91 12.33 11.46
CA VAL A 50 4.86 13.37 11.37
C VAL A 50 3.43 12.83 11.47
N MET A 51 3.26 11.51 11.56
CA MET A 51 1.95 10.87 11.66
C MET A 51 1.78 10.18 13.01
N PRO A 52 0.57 10.18 13.57
CA PRO A 52 0.21 9.26 14.64
C PRO A 52 0.54 7.81 14.24
N ARG A 53 0.87 7.00 15.25
CA ARG A 53 1.25 5.59 15.07
C ARG A 53 0.21 4.82 14.23
N GLU A 54 -1.06 4.98 14.56
CA GLU A 54 -2.17 4.29 13.90
C GLU A 54 -2.31 4.69 12.41
N ASP A 55 -2.22 5.98 12.11
CA ASP A 55 -2.25 6.49 10.74
C ASP A 55 -1.06 5.94 9.92
N PHE A 56 0.12 5.87 10.53
CA PHE A 56 1.29 5.27 9.88
C PHE A 56 1.09 3.76 9.64
N GLN A 57 0.51 3.03 10.59
CA GLN A 57 0.12 1.63 10.41
C GLN A 57 -0.90 1.46 9.28
N ARG A 58 -1.85 2.39 9.09
CA ARG A 58 -2.77 2.38 7.94
C ARG A 58 -2.03 2.53 6.61
N THR A 59 -1.08 3.46 6.52
CA THR A 59 -0.25 3.60 5.32
C THR A 59 0.51 2.30 5.02
N LEU A 60 1.12 1.68 6.03
CA LEU A 60 1.84 0.41 5.88
C LEU A 60 0.91 -0.75 5.46
N CYS A 61 -0.29 -0.81 6.05
CA CYS A 61 -1.33 -1.76 5.69
C CYS A 61 -1.71 -1.66 4.21
N VAL A 62 -1.87 -0.43 3.69
CA VAL A 62 -2.16 -0.22 2.27
C VAL A 62 -0.99 -0.63 1.39
N LEU A 63 0.24 -0.24 1.73
CA LEU A 63 1.43 -0.64 0.95
C LEU A 63 1.60 -2.17 0.89
N GLU A 64 1.39 -2.85 2.01
CA GLU A 64 1.41 -4.30 2.06
C GLU A 64 0.30 -4.91 1.18
N LEU A 65 -0.92 -4.37 1.25
CA LEU A 65 -2.02 -4.84 0.42
C LEU A 65 -1.73 -4.63 -1.08
N LEU A 66 -1.22 -3.47 -1.48
CA LEU A 66 -0.88 -3.19 -2.89
C LEU A 66 0.21 -4.13 -3.43
N SER A 67 1.10 -4.62 -2.57
CA SER A 67 2.16 -5.57 -2.94
C SER A 67 1.67 -7.00 -3.20
N GLN A 68 0.43 -7.33 -2.81
CA GLN A 68 -0.12 -8.69 -2.94
C GLN A 68 -0.83 -8.93 -4.26
N TYR A 69 -1.13 -7.87 -5.01
CA TYR A 69 -1.87 -8.00 -6.26
C TYR A 69 -0.95 -8.39 -7.42
N PRO A 70 -1.38 -9.31 -8.31
CA PRO A 70 -0.58 -9.74 -9.47
C PRO A 70 -0.19 -8.62 -10.44
N VAL A 71 -0.97 -7.54 -10.49
CA VAL A 71 -0.68 -6.35 -11.31
C VAL A 71 0.57 -5.59 -10.83
N CYS A 72 0.95 -5.76 -9.57
CA CYS A 72 2.14 -5.13 -9.01
C CYS A 72 3.39 -5.81 -9.60
N ARG A 73 4.30 -5.02 -10.17
CA ARG A 73 5.58 -5.52 -10.70
C ARG A 73 6.34 -6.27 -9.61
N ARG A 74 6.94 -7.42 -9.96
CA ARG A 74 7.60 -8.31 -8.99
C ARG A 74 8.63 -7.60 -8.11
N ASP A 75 9.46 -6.73 -8.69
CA ASP A 75 10.47 -5.99 -7.94
C ASP A 75 9.85 -4.97 -6.98
N THR A 76 8.82 -4.24 -7.43
CA THR A 76 8.04 -3.33 -6.58
C THR A 76 7.36 -4.07 -5.44
N ALA A 77 6.70 -5.21 -5.74
CA ALA A 77 6.05 -6.03 -4.74
C ALA A 77 7.04 -6.52 -3.68
N ARG A 78 8.20 -7.04 -4.11
CA ARG A 78 9.26 -7.50 -3.21
C ARG A 78 9.78 -6.37 -2.33
N HIS A 79 10.05 -5.21 -2.90
CA HIS A 79 10.51 -4.02 -2.18
C HIS A 79 9.50 -3.57 -1.13
N LEU A 80 8.21 -3.47 -1.51
CA LEU A 80 7.14 -3.12 -0.58
C LEU A 80 7.02 -4.13 0.56
N GLN A 81 7.09 -5.43 0.26
CA GLN A 81 7.04 -6.49 1.27
C GLN A 81 8.23 -6.46 2.23
N GLN A 82 9.43 -6.13 1.74
CA GLN A 82 10.61 -5.95 2.59
C GLN A 82 10.45 -4.76 3.53
N LEU A 83 9.98 -3.62 3.01
CA LEU A 83 9.72 -2.44 3.81
C LEU A 83 8.64 -2.68 4.86
N THR A 84 7.52 -3.30 4.48
CA THR A 84 6.41 -3.55 5.42
C THR A 84 6.81 -4.55 6.51
N ARG A 85 7.59 -5.59 6.18
CA ARG A 85 8.18 -6.51 7.18
C ARG A 85 9.12 -5.78 8.15
N LEU A 86 10.00 -4.90 7.63
CA LEU A 86 10.91 -4.12 8.46
C LEU A 86 10.14 -3.28 9.49
N TYR A 87 9.12 -2.53 9.07
CA TYR A 87 8.33 -1.73 10.00
C TYR A 87 7.45 -2.56 10.91
N HIS A 88 6.97 -3.72 10.46
CA HIS A 88 6.19 -4.62 11.29
C HIS A 88 7.02 -5.09 12.49
N ARG A 89 8.26 -5.53 12.25
CA ARG A 89 9.21 -5.88 13.32
C ARG A 89 9.49 -4.71 14.26
N GLN A 90 9.72 -3.52 13.71
CA GLN A 90 10.03 -2.32 14.51
C GLN A 90 8.86 -1.82 15.38
N LEU A 91 7.61 -1.99 14.92
CA LEU A 91 6.44 -1.44 15.60
C LEU A 91 5.73 -2.46 16.48
N LEU A 92 5.70 -3.73 16.06
CA LEU A 92 4.91 -4.79 16.68
C LEU A 92 5.76 -5.91 17.27
N GLY A 93 7.08 -5.89 17.08
CA GLY A 93 8.02 -6.83 17.72
C GLY A 93 8.08 -8.23 17.10
N ASN A 94 7.09 -8.62 16.28
CA ASN A 94 7.03 -9.94 15.64
C ASN A 94 7.07 -9.83 14.11
N ASP A 95 7.35 -10.95 13.42
CA ASP A 95 7.26 -11.07 11.95
C ASP A 95 6.22 -12.11 11.51
N ASP A 96 5.44 -12.64 12.45
CA ASP A 96 4.53 -13.75 12.19
C ASP A 96 3.44 -13.33 11.19
N THR A 97 3.64 -13.72 9.94
CA THR A 97 2.54 -13.85 8.99
C THR A 97 1.60 -14.91 9.57
N PRO A 98 0.30 -14.61 9.76
CA PRO A 98 -0.61 -15.57 10.37
C PRO A 98 -0.55 -16.89 9.62
N THR A 99 -0.14 -17.94 10.33
CA THR A 99 0.11 -19.30 9.82
C THR A 99 -1.19 -20.05 9.52
N GLN A 100 -2.34 -19.58 10.03
CA GLN A 100 -3.65 -20.20 9.83
C GLN A 100 -4.75 -19.14 9.68
N GLY A 101 -5.63 -19.31 8.68
CA GLY A 101 -6.78 -18.45 8.40
C GLY A 101 -6.63 -17.55 7.16
N ARG A 102 -7.72 -16.86 6.78
CA ARG A 102 -7.69 -15.88 5.68
C ARG A 102 -6.84 -14.68 6.09
N TYR A 103 -5.71 -14.51 5.43
CA TYR A 103 -4.81 -13.40 5.66
C TYR A 103 -5.52 -12.02 5.50
N SER A 104 -5.36 -11.17 6.52
CA SER A 104 -5.94 -9.83 6.59
C SER A 104 -4.85 -8.80 6.96
N PRO A 105 -4.50 -7.88 6.05
CA PRO A 105 -3.53 -6.82 6.32
C PRO A 105 -3.93 -5.96 7.52
N SER A 106 -5.20 -5.54 7.64
CA SER A 106 -5.61 -4.66 8.74
C SER A 106 -5.43 -5.33 10.09
N LYS A 107 -5.81 -6.61 10.21
CA LYS A 107 -5.57 -7.39 11.43
C LYS A 107 -4.09 -7.54 11.74
N ARG A 108 -3.26 -7.82 10.72
CA ARG A 108 -1.80 -7.90 10.88
C ARG A 108 -1.22 -6.60 11.46
N TRP A 109 -1.73 -5.45 11.04
CA TRP A 109 -1.29 -4.14 11.55
C TRP A 109 -1.98 -3.68 12.83
N GLY A 110 -2.86 -4.49 13.43
CA GLY A 110 -3.61 -4.12 14.64
C GLY A 110 -4.65 -3.02 14.40
N LEU A 111 -5.18 -2.91 13.18
CA LEU A 111 -6.16 -1.91 12.78
C LEU A 111 -7.58 -2.48 12.84
N ASN A 112 -8.52 -1.65 13.29
CA ASN A 112 -9.95 -1.97 13.28
C ASN A 112 -10.60 -1.73 11.90
N ASP A 113 -9.87 -1.13 10.96
CA ASP A 113 -10.33 -0.83 9.61
C ASP A 113 -10.67 -2.09 8.79
N ALA A 114 -11.77 -2.04 8.04
CA ALA A 114 -12.11 -3.07 7.07
C ALA A 114 -11.38 -2.85 5.74
N THR A 115 -10.61 -3.84 5.29
CA THR A 115 -9.98 -3.79 3.95
C THR A 115 -10.91 -4.25 2.82
N ALA A 116 -12.06 -4.85 3.13
CA ALA A 116 -12.94 -5.45 2.12
C ALA A 116 -13.51 -4.43 1.10
N PRO A 117 -14.01 -3.25 1.51
CA PRO A 117 -14.48 -2.23 0.56
C PRO A 117 -13.35 -1.76 -0.37
N LEU A 118 -12.16 -1.58 0.20
CA LEU A 118 -10.98 -1.15 -0.53
C LEU A 118 -10.51 -2.21 -1.54
N ARG A 119 -10.49 -3.49 -1.15
CA ARG A 119 -10.19 -4.60 -2.09
C ARG A 119 -11.17 -4.61 -3.26
N LYS A 120 -12.47 -4.42 -3.01
CA LYS A 120 -13.52 -4.36 -4.06
C LYS A 120 -13.30 -3.15 -4.98
N ALA A 121 -12.99 -1.99 -4.42
CA ALA A 121 -12.77 -0.77 -5.17
C ALA A 121 -11.51 -0.81 -6.06
N LEU A 122 -10.52 -1.65 -5.71
CA LEU A 122 -9.30 -1.85 -6.48
C LEU A 122 -9.44 -2.87 -7.62
N LEU A 123 -10.51 -3.67 -7.67
CA LEU A 123 -10.68 -4.72 -8.71
C LEU A 123 -10.63 -4.16 -10.15
N PRO A 124 -11.32 -3.04 -10.49
CA PRO A 124 -11.30 -2.52 -11.86
C PRO A 124 -9.89 -2.11 -12.32
N LEU A 125 -9.05 -1.66 -11.39
CA LEU A 125 -7.68 -1.21 -11.64
C LEU A 125 -6.70 -2.35 -11.90
N GLN A 126 -7.08 -3.60 -11.64
CA GLN A 126 -6.22 -4.78 -11.82
C GLN A 126 -6.34 -5.41 -13.21
N THR A 127 -7.12 -4.81 -14.10
CA THR A 127 -7.44 -5.38 -15.41
C THR A 127 -6.47 -4.89 -16.49
N ARG A 128 -6.21 -5.76 -17.48
CA ARG A 128 -5.46 -5.37 -18.68
C ARG A 128 -6.12 -4.21 -19.42
N THR A 129 -7.45 -4.23 -19.55
CA THR A 129 -8.23 -3.17 -20.19
C THR A 129 -7.98 -1.80 -19.56
N TYR A 130 -7.86 -1.73 -18.23
CA TYR A 130 -7.56 -0.49 -17.54
C TYR A 130 -6.14 0.01 -17.84
N ALA A 131 -5.15 -0.89 -17.86
CA ALA A 131 -3.77 -0.54 -18.19
C ALA A 131 -3.64 -0.03 -19.64
N ASP A 132 -4.30 -0.70 -20.58
CA ASP A 132 -4.31 -0.31 -22.00
C ASP A 132 -5.00 1.06 -22.18
N ALA A 133 -6.14 1.29 -21.53
CA ALA A 133 -6.88 2.55 -21.59
C ALA A 133 -6.12 3.75 -20.97
N THR A 134 -5.18 3.50 -20.06
CA THR A 134 -4.38 4.52 -19.39
C THR A 134 -2.98 4.70 -20.00
N GLY A 135 -2.67 3.97 -21.08
CA GLY A 135 -1.36 4.02 -21.74
C GLY A 135 -0.23 3.45 -20.88
N HIS A 136 -0.55 2.60 -19.91
CA HIS A 136 0.39 2.06 -18.94
C HIS A 136 0.71 0.59 -19.24
N ARG A 137 1.99 0.21 -19.15
CA ARG A 137 2.41 -1.20 -19.31
C ARG A 137 1.98 -2.01 -18.08
N HIS A 138 1.11 -3.00 -18.29
CA HIS A 138 0.71 -3.96 -17.26
C HIS A 138 1.83 -4.98 -16.99
N GLY A 139 2.06 -5.36 -15.73
CA GLY A 139 3.02 -6.42 -15.36
C GLY A 139 2.65 -7.84 -15.78
N LEU A 140 1.59 -8.00 -16.60
CA LEU A 140 1.15 -9.29 -17.17
C LEU A 140 1.58 -9.45 -18.64
N SER A 141 2.24 -8.46 -19.22
CA SER A 141 2.87 -8.58 -20.54
C SER A 141 4.31 -9.06 -20.37
N ALA A 142 4.46 -10.38 -20.37
CA ALA A 142 5.66 -11.07 -20.83
C ALA A 142 5.24 -12.02 -21.95
#